data_AF-A0A7S0HPW1-F1
#
_entry.id   AF-A0A7S0HPW1-F1
#
_cell.length_a   1.000
_cell.length_b   1.000
_cell.length_c   1.000
_cell.angle_alpha   90.00
_cell.angle_beta   90.00
_cell.angle_gamma   90.00
#
_symmetry.space_group_name_H-M   'P 1'
#
loop_
_entity.id
_entity.type
_entity.pdbx_description
1 polymer ?
#
loop_
_entity_poly.entity_id
_entity_poly.type
_entity_poly.pdbx_seq_one_letter_code
_entity_poly.pdbx_strand_id
1 'polypeptide(L)'
;SLFVLWLVPFLQFLLLGFFIVNALFEFWYNWSLLCMCFVAGLFGGTVYFHGFSLLSRTTDHGRKELAMSSVSMASDVGVTIADFTGILVQGCIYRFHGIPGATYQCAVTS
;
A
#
# COMPACT_ATOMS: atom_id res chain seq x y z
N SER A 1 -9.45 17.43 7.77
CA SER A 1 -10.25 17.77 6.58
C SER A 1 -10.29 16.57 5.66
N LEU A 2 -11.47 16.25 5.11
CA LEU A 2 -11.71 15.10 4.21
C LEU A 2 -10.69 15.02 3.06
N PHE A 3 -10.22 16.18 2.59
CA PHE A 3 -9.21 16.32 1.55
C PHE A 3 -7.90 15.59 1.85
N VAL A 4 -7.40 15.64 3.08
CA VAL A 4 -6.17 14.92 3.48
C VAL A 4 -6.41 13.42 3.54
N LEU A 5 -7.63 12.99 3.92
CA LEU A 5 -8.00 11.58 3.97
C LEU A 5 -7.96 10.93 2.58
N TRP A 6 -8.23 11.70 1.53
CA TRP A 6 -8.29 11.20 0.15
C TRP A 6 -6.99 11.44 -0.63
N LEU A 7 -6.32 12.57 -0.38
CA LEU A 7 -5.08 12.94 -1.04
C LEU A 7 -3.93 12.00 -0.68
N VAL A 8 -3.85 11.54 0.58
CA VAL A 8 -2.76 10.67 1.02
C VAL A 8 -2.82 9.27 0.39
N PRO A 9 -3.95 8.53 0.37
CA PRO A 9 -4.03 7.27 -0.36
C PRO A 9 -3.81 7.45 -1.86
N PHE A 10 -4.32 8.52 -2.48
CA PHE A 10 -4.05 8.82 -3.88
C PHE A 10 -2.55 8.97 -4.16
N LEU A 11 -1.84 9.70 -3.30
CA LEU A 11 -0.39 9.86 -3.41
C LEU A 11 0.36 8.53 -3.18
N GLN A 12 -0.15 7.67 -2.29
CA GLN A 12 0.40 6.34 -2.04
C GLN A 12 0.30 5.42 -3.28
N PHE A 13 -0.84 5.44 -4.00
CA PHE A 13 -1.00 4.75 -5.28
C PHE A 13 -0.07 5.32 -6.36
N LEU A 14 0.14 6.64 -6.38
CA LEU A 14 1.04 7.29 -7.33
C LEU A 14 2.51 6.87 -7.09
N LEU A 15 2.95 6.83 -5.83
CA LEU A 15 4.28 6.31 -5.47
C LEU A 15 4.42 4.83 -5.84
N LEU A 16 3.39 4.00 -5.59
CA LEU A 16 3.39 2.59 -5.98
C LEU A 16 3.59 2.43 -7.50
N GLY A 17 2.82 3.18 -8.30
CA GLY A 17 2.98 3.18 -9.76
C GLY A 17 4.37 3.61 -10.19
N PHE A 18 4.93 4.64 -9.55
CA PHE A 18 6.30 5.09 -9.81
C PHE A 18 7.34 4.01 -9.49
N PHE A 19 7.18 3.28 -8.38
CA PHE A 19 8.06 2.15 -8.03
C PHE A 19 7.94 0.99 -9.03
N ILE A 20 6.72 0.63 -9.47
CA ILE A 20 6.50 -0.43 -10.46
C ILE A 20 7.14 -0.06 -11.81
N VAL A 21 6.97 1.18 -12.26
CA VAL A 21 7.58 1.66 -13.52
C VAL A 21 9.11 1.69 -13.41
N ASN A 22 9.66 2.13 -12.27
CA ASN A 22 11.11 2.06 -12.03
C ASN A 22 11.64 0.63 -11.98
N ALA A 23 10.87 -0.31 -11.41
CA ALA A 23 11.23 -1.73 -11.36
C ALA A 23 11.20 -2.37 -12.77
N LEU A 24 10.31 -1.94 -13.65
CA LEU A 24 10.20 -2.44 -15.04
C LEU A 24 11.26 -1.86 -15.98
N PHE A 25 11.60 -0.57 -15.84
CA PHE A 25 12.54 0.11 -16.75
C PHE A 25 13.97 0.18 -16.21
N GLU A 26 14.21 -0.28 -14.98
CA GLU A 26 15.51 -0.19 -14.27
C GLU A 26 16.15 1.22 -14.31
N PHE A 27 15.32 2.25 -14.50
CA PHE A 27 15.77 3.58 -14.90
C PHE A 27 16.55 4.30 -13.78
N TRP A 28 16.34 3.90 -12.52
CA TRP A 28 16.85 4.64 -11.37
C TRP A 28 17.27 3.74 -10.20
N TYR A 29 18.40 3.05 -10.31
CA TYR A 29 18.99 2.30 -9.18
C TYR A 29 19.90 3.19 -8.31
N ASN A 30 19.36 4.28 -7.75
CA ASN A 30 20.10 5.18 -6.85
C ASN A 30 19.49 5.21 -5.45
N TRP A 31 20.31 5.60 -4.46
CA TRP A 31 19.92 5.79 -3.05
C TRP A 31 18.70 6.70 -2.82
N SER A 32 18.30 7.50 -3.81
CA SER A 32 17.10 8.35 -3.76
C SER A 32 15.80 7.55 -3.61
N LEU A 33 15.74 6.28 -4.02
CA LEU A 33 14.57 5.41 -3.81
C LEU A 33 14.29 5.21 -2.31
N LEU A 34 15.34 5.17 -1.48
CA LEU A 34 15.20 5.01 -0.03
C LEU A 34 14.45 6.22 0.58
N CYS A 35 14.75 7.42 0.08
CA CYS A 35 14.07 8.64 0.51
C CYS A 35 12.59 8.63 0.12
N MET A 36 12.26 8.16 -1.09
CA MET A 36 10.86 8.01 -1.51
C MET A 36 10.11 6.93 -0.74
N CYS A 37 10.75 5.80 -0.41
CA CYS A 37 10.20 4.78 0.48
C CYS A 37 9.92 5.35 1.87
N PHE A 38 10.84 6.15 2.41
CA PHE A 38 10.65 6.79 3.71
C PHE A 38 9.43 7.72 3.71
N VAL A 39 9.28 8.52 2.65
CA VAL A 39 8.12 9.41 2.46
C VAL A 39 6.82 8.60 2.32
N ALA A 40 6.83 7.49 1.58
CA ALA A 40 5.68 6.59 1.48
C ALA A 40 5.28 6.00 2.85
N GLY A 41 6.26 5.58 3.65
CA GLY A 41 6.03 5.10 5.01
C GLY A 41 5.46 6.18 5.93
N LEU A 42 5.97 7.41 5.84
CA LEU A 42 5.48 8.55 6.60
C LEU A 42 4.01 8.88 6.24
N PHE A 43 3.67 8.83 4.95
CA PHE A 43 2.29 8.98 4.50
C PHE A 43 1.38 7.88 5.04
N GLY A 44 1.80 6.61 4.98
CA GLY A 44 1.04 5.49 5.56
C GLY A 44 0.74 5.68 7.05
N GLY A 45 1.75 6.08 7.84
CA GLY A 45 1.56 6.38 9.27
C GLY A 45 0.64 7.57 9.53
N THR A 46 0.66 8.57 8.64
CA THR A 46 -0.22 9.75 8.74
C THR A 46 -1.69 9.38 8.50
N VAL A 47 -2.00 8.49 7.55
CA VAL A 47 -3.38 8.01 7.33
C VAL A 47 -3.89 7.28 8.56
N TYR A 48 -3.06 6.41 9.15
CA TYR A 48 -3.41 5.66 10.35
C TYR A 48 -3.77 6.60 11.51
N PHE A 49 -2.91 7.58 11.78
CA PHE A 49 -3.15 8.58 12.83
C PHE A 49 -4.39 9.44 12.56
N HIS A 50 -4.62 9.83 11.30
CA HIS A 50 -5.78 10.63 10.93
C HIS A 50 -7.08 9.85 11.07
N GLY A 51 -7.11 8.58 10.66
CA GLY A 51 -8.25 7.68 10.84
C GLY A 51 -8.62 7.55 12.32
N PHE A 52 -7.61 7.37 13.17
CA PHE A 52 -7.79 7.27 14.62
C PHE A 52 -8.26 8.59 15.25
N SER A 53 -7.70 9.72 14.80
CA SER A 53 -8.10 11.07 15.26
C SER A 53 -9.54 11.40 14.88
N LEU A 54 -9.96 11.03 13.66
CA LEU A 54 -11.34 11.20 13.19
C LEU A 54 -12.29 10.33 14.02
N LEU A 55 -11.94 9.05 14.21
CA LEU A 55 -12.71 8.10 15.00
C LEU A 55 -12.92 8.57 16.46
N SER A 56 -11.88 9.14 17.06
CA SER A 56 -11.93 9.70 18.40
C SER A 56 -12.90 10.87 18.52
N ARG A 57 -13.07 11.66 17.45
CA ARG A 57 -13.96 12.84 17.41
C ARG A 57 -15.42 12.52 17.06
N THR A 58 -15.69 11.50 16.24
CA THR A 58 -17.05 11.18 15.78
C THR A 58 -17.78 10.14 16.62
N THR A 59 -17.11 9.43 17.53
CA THR A 59 -17.70 8.25 18.18
C THR A 59 -17.95 8.45 19.68
N ASP A 60 -19.22 8.35 20.06
CA ASP A 60 -19.68 8.26 21.46
C ASP A 60 -19.06 7.03 22.17
N HIS A 61 -18.80 7.12 23.48
CA HIS A 61 -18.03 6.12 24.24
C HIS A 61 -18.56 4.68 24.07
N GLY A 62 -19.85 4.48 23.82
CA GLY A 62 -20.45 3.15 23.64
C GLY A 62 -20.22 2.47 22.28
N ARG A 63 -19.76 3.19 21.23
CA ARG A 63 -19.53 2.61 19.88
C ARG A 63 -18.07 2.62 19.44
N LYS A 64 -17.18 3.18 20.28
CA LYS A 64 -15.74 3.27 20.00
C LYS A 64 -15.09 1.90 19.79
N GLU A 65 -15.47 0.89 20.57
CA GLU A 65 -14.90 -0.46 20.44
C GLU A 65 -15.24 -1.12 19.10
N LEU A 66 -16.48 -0.99 18.63
CA LEU A 66 -16.90 -1.52 17.32
C LEU A 66 -16.23 -0.77 16.15
N ALA A 67 -16.05 0.53 16.29
CA ALA A 67 -15.43 1.32 15.24
C ALA A 67 -13.90 1.05 15.16
N MET A 68 -13.26 0.88 16.32
CA MET A 68 -11.85 0.49 16.42
C MET A 68 -11.59 -0.91 15.87
N SER A 69 -12.42 -1.89 16.21
CA SER A 69 -12.30 -3.23 15.65
C SER A 69 -12.48 -3.24 14.14
N SER A 70 -13.47 -2.50 13.62
CA SER A 70 -13.70 -2.36 12.17
C SER A 70 -12.50 -1.76 11.45
N VAL A 71 -11.87 -0.72 12.01
CA VAL A 71 -10.66 -0.11 11.44
C VAL A 71 -9.48 -1.08 11.45
N SER A 72 -9.31 -1.84 12.54
CA SER A 72 -8.25 -2.86 12.62
C SER A 72 -8.44 -3.96 11.59
N MET A 73 -9.66 -4.46 11.42
CA MET A 73 -9.98 -5.47 10.40
C MET A 73 -9.73 -4.92 8.99
N ALA A 74 -10.15 -3.69 8.72
CA ALA A 74 -9.92 -3.05 7.43
C ALA A 74 -8.42 -2.90 7.11
N SER A 75 -7.60 -2.59 8.12
CA SER A 75 -6.14 -2.52 7.98
C SER A 75 -5.54 -3.88 7.63
N ASP A 76 -5.93 -4.94 8.33
CA ASP A 76 -5.39 -6.29 8.13
C ASP A 76 -5.78 -6.89 6.76
N VAL A 77 -7.05 -6.71 6.38
CA VAL A 77 -7.54 -7.08 5.04
C VAL A 77 -6.82 -6.29 3.96
N GLY A 78 -6.60 -5.00 4.18
CA GLY A 78 -5.85 -4.15 3.24
C GLY A 78 -4.41 -4.64 3.02
N VAL A 79 -3.70 -4.98 4.10
CA VAL A 79 -2.34 -5.55 4.04
C VAL A 79 -2.34 -6.89 3.31
N THR A 80 -3.26 -7.79 3.64
CA THR A 80 -3.37 -9.09 2.99
C THR A 80 -3.58 -8.95 1.47
N ILE A 81 -4.50 -8.10 1.04
CA ILE A 81 -4.75 -7.84 -0.39
C ILE A 81 -3.51 -7.21 -1.04
N ALA A 82 -2.81 -6.31 -0.34
CA ALA A 82 -1.59 -5.70 -0.84
C ALA A 82 -0.47 -6.73 -1.03
N ASP A 83 -0.30 -7.66 -0.10
CA ASP A 83 0.68 -8.75 -0.21
C ASP A 83 0.38 -9.67 -1.40
N PHE A 84 -0.87 -10.11 -1.55
CA PHE A 84 -1.29 -10.89 -2.72
C PHE A 84 -1.03 -10.14 -4.04
N THR A 85 -1.38 -8.86 -4.09
CA THR A 85 -1.15 -8.01 -5.27
C THR A 85 0.34 -7.82 -5.54
N GLY A 86 1.16 -7.64 -4.51
CA GLY A 86 2.61 -7.50 -4.61
C GLY A 86 3.27 -8.74 -5.19
N ILE A 87 2.87 -9.93 -4.71
CA ILE A 87 3.33 -11.22 -5.26
C ILE A 87 2.96 -11.33 -6.74
N LEU A 88 1.73 -10.99 -7.12
CA LEU A 88 1.31 -11.03 -8.54
C LEU A 88 2.14 -10.07 -9.41
N VAL A 89 2.33 -8.83 -8.97
CA VAL A 89 3.11 -7.82 -9.69
C VAL A 89 4.56 -8.26 -9.85
N GLN A 90 5.17 -8.78 -8.78
CA GLN A 90 6.53 -9.29 -8.81
C GLN A 90 6.67 -10.45 -9.81
N GLY A 91 5.67 -11.34 -9.88
CA GLY A 91 5.66 -12.48 -10.81
C GLY A 91 5.57 -12.05 -12.27
N CYS A 92 4.73 -11.05 -12.56
CA CYS A 92 4.63 -10.45 -13.88
C CYS A 92 5.95 -9.78 -14.33
N ILE A 93 6.63 -9.05 -13.43
CA ILE A 93 7.93 -8.41 -13.70
C ILE A 93 9.01 -9.47 -13.98
N TYR A 94 9.09 -10.53 -13.18
CA TYR A 94 10.04 -11.62 -13.39
C TYR A 94 9.82 -12.36 -14.71
N ARG A 95 8.57 -12.55 -15.14
CA ARG A 95 8.25 -13.13 -16.46
C ARG A 95 8.69 -12.21 -17.60
N PHE A 96 8.60 -10.89 -17.43
CA PHE A 96 9.05 -9.92 -18.42
C PHE A 96 10.58 -9.92 -18.61
N HIS A 97 11.34 -10.15 -17.53
CA HIS A 97 12.82 -10.22 -17.56
C HIS A 97 13.40 -11.61 -17.86
N GLY A 98 12.57 -12.64 -18.02
CA GLY A 98 13.01 -13.95 -18.54
C GLY A 98 13.98 -14.74 -17.64
N ILE A 99 13.94 -14.53 -16.32
CA ILE A 99 14.85 -15.20 -15.37
C ILE A 99 14.30 -16.61 -15.02
N PRO A 100 15.05 -17.70 -15.29
CA PRO A 100 14.63 -19.06 -14.96
C PRO A 100 14.75 -19.31 -13.44
N GLY A 101 13.61 -19.32 -12.76
CA GLY A 101 13.52 -19.55 -11.30
C GLY A 101 12.21 -19.11 -10.65
N ALA A 102 11.18 -18.76 -11.44
CA ALA A 102 9.90 -18.32 -10.92
C ALA A 102 9.08 -19.49 -10.35
N THR A 103 9.15 -19.71 -9.04
CA THR A 103 8.31 -20.67 -8.29
C THR A 103 6.81 -20.34 -8.35
N TYR A 104 6.41 -19.13 -8.76
CA TYR A 104 5.01 -18.76 -8.95
C TYR A 104 4.77 -18.28 -10.39
N GLN A 105 4.19 -19.17 -11.20
CA GLN A 105 3.53 -18.82 -12.46
C GLN A 105 2.32 -17.94 -12.13
N CYS A 106 2.06 -16.91 -12.94
CA CYS A 106 0.89 -16.04 -12.80
C CYS A 106 -0.36 -16.85 -12.44
N ALA A 107 -0.89 -16.67 -11.23
CA ALA A 107 -2.24 -17.10 -10.92
C ALA A 107 -3.22 -16.12 -11.57
N VAL A 108 -3.29 -16.15 -12.90
CA VAL A 108 -4.50 -15.80 -13.64
C VAL A 108 -5.12 -17.14 -14.01
N THR A 109 -6.01 -17.62 -13.14
CA THR A 109 -7.10 -18.49 -13.59
C THR A 109 -8.15 -17.63 -14.26
N SER A 110 -7.98 -17.42 -15.56
CA SER A 110 -8.99 -17.53 -16.64
C SER A 110 -8.46 -16.91 -17.92
#